data_AF-A0A8H4BGD7-F1
#
_entry.id   AF-A0A8H4BGD7-F1
#
_cell.length_a   1.000
_cell.length_b   1.000
_cell.length_c   1.000
_cell.angle_alpha   90.00
_cell.angle_beta   90.00
_cell.angle_gamma   90.00
#
_symmetry.space_group_name_H-M   'P 1'
#
loop_
_entity.id
_entity.type
_entity.pdbx_description
1 polymer ?
#
loop_
_entity_poly.entity_id
_entity_poly.type
_entity_poly.pdbx_seq_one_letter_code
_entity_poly.pdbx_strand_id
1 'polypeptide(L)'
;MEAWFPINTQKEEYIALLNCEPSVPEHHLRAALLRRAMEAVRRLVQVQQEKPALQQLMKTGSIGDDLWREFSAAEQEITAELQEIAMEANTFKEGWGQTIFSTAAQMLEHEKQKQMQLDMKAMLEQETLRKKKQDEADAKEAKENEQKSKEKREREAKKAEEDLLKMEEMEKKSAASKRK
;
A
#
# COMPACT_ATOMS: atom_id res chain seq x y z
N MET A 1 -9.77 32.78 -7.17
CA MET A 1 -10.64 31.63 -6.89
C MET A 1 -9.82 30.40 -7.21
N GLU A 2 -9.69 29.49 -6.25
CA GLU A 2 -8.97 28.24 -6.43
C GLU A 2 -9.86 27.26 -7.22
N ALA A 3 -9.29 26.47 -8.13
CA ALA A 3 -10.07 25.50 -8.90
C ALA A 3 -10.52 24.34 -7.98
N TRP A 4 -11.75 23.84 -8.18
CA TRP A 4 -12.28 22.74 -7.36
C TRP A 4 -11.45 21.45 -7.50
N PHE A 5 -10.99 21.17 -8.71
CA PHE A 5 -10.07 20.07 -8.99
C PHE A 5 -8.67 20.61 -9.26
N PRO A 6 -7.61 19.85 -8.88
CA PRO A 6 -6.26 20.20 -9.29
C PRO A 6 -6.12 20.12 -10.82
N ILE A 7 -5.04 20.73 -11.31
CA ILE A 7 -4.66 20.70 -12.73
C ILE A 7 -4.68 19.24 -13.23
N ASN A 8 -5.31 19.03 -14.38
CA ASN A 8 -5.41 17.72 -15.01
C ASN A 8 -4.09 17.39 -15.73
N THR A 9 -3.19 16.67 -15.06
CA THR A 9 -1.87 16.34 -15.63
C THR A 9 -1.98 15.52 -16.91
N GLN A 10 -2.97 14.63 -17.01
CA GLN A 10 -3.19 13.79 -18.19
C GLN A 10 -3.65 14.62 -19.40
N LYS A 11 -4.43 15.68 -19.15
CA LYS A 11 -4.78 16.67 -20.19
C LYS A 11 -3.55 17.45 -20.64
N GLU A 12 -2.74 17.95 -19.71
CA GLU A 12 -1.52 18.69 -20.03
C GLU A 12 -0.52 17.82 -20.81
N GLU A 13 -0.32 16.56 -20.41
CA GLU A 13 0.52 15.60 -21.13
C GLU A 13 0.01 15.34 -22.55
N TYR A 14 -1.30 15.17 -22.72
CA TYR A 14 -1.90 14.98 -24.05
C TYR A 14 -1.70 16.22 -24.94
N ILE A 15 -1.91 17.42 -24.41
CA ILE A 15 -1.69 18.68 -25.13
C ILE A 15 -0.20 18.85 -25.47
N ALA A 16 0.70 18.50 -24.55
CA ALA A 16 2.14 18.53 -24.79
C ALA A 16 2.54 17.57 -25.92
N LEU A 17 1.95 16.38 -25.98
CA LEU A 17 2.17 15.42 -27.06
C LEU A 17 1.64 15.91 -28.41
N LEU A 18 0.51 16.62 -28.43
CA LEU A 18 -0.03 17.25 -29.65
C LEU A 18 0.90 18.33 -30.21
N ASN A 19 1.55 19.09 -29.32
CA ASN A 19 2.45 20.19 -29.69
C ASN A 19 3.91 19.76 -29.85
N CYS A 20 4.19 18.46 -29.74
CA CYS A 20 5.56 17.94 -29.79
C CYS A 20 6.10 17.92 -31.22
N GLU A 21 7.35 18.36 -31.39
CA GLU A 21 8.10 18.26 -32.64
C GLU A 21 9.36 17.40 -32.42
N PRO A 22 9.55 16.29 -33.19
CA PRO A 22 8.75 15.82 -34.33
C PRO A 22 7.40 15.20 -33.93
N SER A 23 6.46 15.16 -34.89
CA SER A 23 5.10 14.64 -34.68
C SER A 23 5.10 13.26 -34.05
N VAL A 24 4.34 13.12 -32.97
CA VAL A 24 4.17 11.87 -32.23
C VAL A 24 3.30 10.89 -33.04
N PRO A 25 3.62 9.58 -33.05
CA PRO A 25 2.77 8.58 -33.69
C PRO A 25 1.38 8.51 -33.06
N GLU A 26 0.36 8.33 -33.90
CA GLU A 26 -1.06 8.38 -33.51
C GLU A 26 -1.43 7.43 -32.36
N HIS A 27 -0.82 6.24 -32.27
CA HIS A 27 -1.12 5.29 -31.20
C HIS A 27 -0.73 5.81 -29.81
N HIS A 28 0.30 6.67 -29.70
CA HIS A 28 0.64 7.34 -28.45
C HIS A 28 -0.39 8.42 -28.11
N LEU A 29 -0.90 9.16 -29.10
CA LEU A 29 -1.96 10.16 -28.90
C LEU A 29 -3.27 9.51 -28.44
N ARG A 30 -3.66 8.39 -29.07
CA ARG A 30 -4.84 7.61 -28.66
C ARG A 30 -4.69 7.07 -27.22
N ALA A 31 -3.49 6.57 -26.87
CA ALA A 31 -3.22 6.10 -25.51
C ALA A 31 -3.26 7.24 -24.48
N ALA A 32 -2.71 8.40 -24.80
CA ALA A 32 -2.76 9.59 -23.95
C ALA A 32 -4.19 10.13 -23.80
N LEU A 33 -4.98 10.17 -24.88
CA LEU A 33 -6.39 10.55 -24.82
C LEU A 33 -7.20 9.59 -23.92
N LEU A 34 -6.90 8.28 -23.97
CA LEU A 34 -7.53 7.31 -23.07
C LEU A 34 -7.17 7.55 -21.60
N ARG A 35 -5.91 7.90 -21.29
CA ARG A 35 -5.50 8.31 -19.94
C ARG A 35 -6.20 9.59 -19.47
N ARG A 36 -6.36 10.58 -20.36
CA ARG A 36 -7.16 11.79 -20.10
C ARG A 36 -8.62 11.42 -19.82
N ALA A 37 -9.21 10.50 -20.59
CA ALA A 37 -10.57 10.00 -20.38
C ALA A 37 -10.73 9.29 -19.03
N MET A 38 -9.74 8.50 -18.60
CA MET A 38 -9.72 7.87 -17.27
C MET A 38 -9.78 8.92 -16.16
N GLU A 39 -8.98 9.98 -16.23
CA GLU A 39 -9.02 11.05 -15.22
C GLU A 39 -10.36 11.80 -15.23
N ALA A 40 -10.93 12.11 -16.40
CA ALA A 40 -12.24 12.74 -16.52
C ALA A 40 -13.36 11.87 -15.91
N VAL A 41 -13.35 10.55 -16.15
CA VAL A 41 -14.30 9.61 -15.54
C VAL A 41 -14.12 9.54 -14.02
N ARG A 42 -12.87 9.53 -13.53
CA ARG A 42 -12.57 9.54 -12.09
C ARG A 42 -13.18 10.78 -11.41
N ARG A 43 -12.97 11.97 -11.99
CA ARG A 43 -13.53 13.24 -11.50
C ARG A 43 -15.05 13.26 -11.57
N LEU A 44 -15.65 12.77 -12.66
CA LEU A 44 -17.10 12.65 -12.79
C LEU A 44 -17.70 11.79 -11.67
N VAL A 45 -17.12 10.62 -11.42
CA VAL A 45 -17.58 9.72 -10.36
C VAL A 45 -17.46 10.39 -8.98
N GLN A 46 -16.38 11.14 -8.75
CA GLN A 46 -16.21 11.89 -7.52
C GLN A 46 -17.31 12.95 -7.33
N VAL A 47 -17.56 13.79 -8.35
CA VAL A 47 -18.65 14.79 -8.31
C VAL A 47 -20.00 14.12 -8.06
N GLN A 48 -20.29 13.00 -8.73
CA GLN A 48 -21.56 12.29 -8.54
C GLN A 48 -21.73 11.74 -7.12
N GLN A 49 -20.65 11.31 -6.47
CA GLN A 49 -20.67 10.82 -5.09
C GLN A 49 -20.81 11.96 -4.07
N GLU A 50 -20.18 13.10 -4.32
CA GLU A 50 -20.16 14.25 -3.40
C GLU A 50 -21.45 15.09 -3.48
N LYS A 51 -22.08 15.17 -4.66
CA LYS A 51 -23.24 16.03 -4.94
C LYS A 51 -24.40 15.87 -3.94
N PRO A 52 -24.88 14.65 -3.60
CA PRO A 52 -25.99 14.49 -2.66
C PRO A 52 -25.66 15.00 -1.26
N ALA A 53 -24.43 14.78 -0.79
CA ALA A 53 -23.97 15.22 0.52
C ALA A 53 -23.88 16.76 0.57
N LEU A 54 -23.31 17.38 -0.46
CA LEU A 54 -23.23 18.84 -0.58
C LEU A 54 -24.62 19.49 -0.68
N GLN A 55 -25.53 18.91 -1.46
CA GLN A 55 -26.92 19.39 -1.53
C GLN A 55 -27.62 19.34 -0.17
N GLN A 56 -27.39 18.29 0.61
CA GLN A 56 -27.96 18.18 1.95
C GLN A 56 -27.39 19.25 2.89
N LEU A 57 -26.08 19.47 2.87
CA LEU A 57 -25.41 20.49 3.68
C LEU A 57 -25.85 21.91 3.30
N MET A 58 -26.12 22.16 2.02
CA MET A 58 -26.64 23.45 1.55
C MET A 58 -28.04 23.71 2.13
N LYS A 59 -28.93 22.70 2.09
CA LYS A 59 -30.30 22.81 2.61
C LYS A 59 -30.33 23.04 4.12
N THR A 60 -29.38 22.49 4.87
CA THR A 60 -29.26 22.73 6.31
C THR A 60 -28.57 24.05 6.66
N GLY A 61 -28.17 24.84 5.66
CA GLY A 61 -27.44 26.10 5.84
C GLY A 61 -26.03 25.92 6.40
N SER A 62 -25.46 24.72 6.27
CA SER A 62 -24.15 24.36 6.83
C SER A 62 -23.00 24.71 5.88
N ILE A 63 -23.30 24.98 4.61
CA ILE A 63 -22.36 25.50 3.61
C ILE A 63 -22.98 26.73 2.92
N GLY A 64 -22.13 27.64 2.44
CA GLY A 64 -22.56 28.86 1.75
C GLY A 64 -22.89 28.64 0.27
N ASP A 65 -23.68 29.56 -0.30
CA ASP A 65 -24.06 29.56 -1.71
C ASP A 65 -22.86 29.66 -2.66
N ASP A 66 -21.79 30.32 -2.24
CA ASP A 66 -20.56 30.43 -3.03
C ASP A 66 -19.91 29.06 -3.27
N LEU A 67 -19.86 28.19 -2.26
CA LEU A 67 -19.31 26.83 -2.38
C LEU A 67 -20.16 25.99 -3.34
N TRP A 68 -21.48 26.10 -3.25
CA TRP A 68 -22.39 25.39 -4.14
C TRP A 68 -22.24 25.85 -5.60
N ARG A 69 -22.04 27.16 -5.81
CA ARG A 69 -21.76 27.74 -7.13
C ARG A 69 -20.44 27.22 -7.69
N GLU A 70 -19.38 27.17 -6.88
CA GLU A 70 -18.08 26.61 -7.26
C GLU A 70 -18.18 25.13 -7.64
N PHE A 71 -18.86 24.33 -6.82
CA PHE A 71 -19.11 22.91 -7.12
C PHE A 71 -19.88 22.72 -8.43
N SER A 72 -20.93 23.53 -8.65
CA SER A 72 -21.74 23.49 -9.88
C SER A 72 -20.92 23.90 -11.11
N ALA A 73 -20.02 24.87 -10.97
CA ALA A 73 -19.11 25.27 -12.04
C ALA A 73 -18.13 24.13 -12.38
N ALA A 74 -17.58 23.45 -11.37
CA ALA A 74 -16.70 22.30 -11.56
C ALA A 74 -17.42 21.12 -12.25
N GLU A 75 -18.68 20.85 -11.90
CA GLU A 75 -19.50 19.84 -12.58
C GLU A 75 -19.69 20.16 -14.08
N GLN A 76 -19.90 21.44 -14.41
CA GLN A 76 -20.02 21.90 -15.80
C GLN A 76 -18.68 21.77 -16.54
N GLU A 77 -17.57 22.14 -15.91
CA GLU A 77 -16.23 22.01 -16.48
C GLU A 77 -15.89 20.56 -16.84
N ILE A 78 -16.17 19.61 -15.93
CA ILE A 78 -15.97 18.18 -16.21
C ILE A 78 -16.88 17.70 -17.34
N THR A 79 -18.12 18.15 -17.38
CA THR A 79 -19.07 17.79 -18.46
C THR A 79 -18.58 18.29 -19.81
N ALA A 80 -18.06 19.52 -19.87
CA ALA A 80 -17.44 20.08 -21.06
C ALA A 80 -16.19 19.28 -21.49
N GLU A 81 -15.33 18.92 -20.53
CA GLU A 81 -14.15 18.10 -20.81
C GLU A 81 -14.53 16.72 -21.38
N LEU A 82 -15.58 16.07 -20.86
CA LEU A 82 -16.08 14.81 -21.42
C LEU A 82 -16.58 14.98 -22.86
N GLN A 83 -17.25 16.09 -23.19
CA GLN A 83 -17.68 16.37 -24.55
C GLN A 83 -16.48 16.58 -25.50
N GLU A 84 -15.47 17.34 -25.07
CA GLU A 84 -14.23 17.53 -25.83
C GLU A 84 -13.54 16.20 -26.13
N ILE A 85 -13.38 15.35 -25.11
CA ILE A 85 -12.74 14.02 -25.27
C ILE A 85 -13.55 13.13 -26.21
N ALA A 86 -14.88 13.17 -26.15
CA ALA A 86 -15.74 12.40 -27.03
C ALA A 86 -15.61 12.84 -28.49
N MET A 87 -15.59 14.16 -28.73
CA MET A 87 -15.39 14.74 -30.06
C MET A 87 -14.02 14.39 -30.61
N GLU A 88 -12.97 14.55 -29.81
CA GLU A 88 -11.59 14.21 -30.15
C GLU A 88 -11.43 12.71 -30.45
N ALA A 89 -12.03 11.83 -29.64
CA ALA A 89 -12.01 10.39 -29.90
C ALA A 89 -12.64 10.06 -31.27
N ASN A 90 -13.70 10.75 -31.66
CA ASN A 90 -14.32 10.55 -32.96
C ASN A 90 -13.44 11.03 -34.13
N THR A 91 -12.46 11.93 -33.92
CA THR A 91 -11.50 12.32 -34.97
C THR A 91 -10.50 11.19 -35.27
N PHE A 92 -10.09 10.43 -34.25
CA PHE A 92 -9.20 9.28 -34.39
C PHE A 92 -9.89 8.03 -34.96
N LYS A 93 -11.15 7.81 -34.57
CA LYS A 93 -11.96 6.69 -35.05
C LYS A 93 -13.44 6.98 -34.84
N GLU A 94 -14.22 6.91 -35.92
CA GLU A 94 -15.66 7.06 -35.88
C GLU A 94 -16.31 6.12 -34.84
N GLY A 95 -17.20 6.67 -34.01
CA GLY A 95 -17.90 5.95 -32.95
C GLY A 95 -17.06 5.68 -31.69
N TRP A 96 -15.78 6.03 -31.67
CA TRP A 96 -14.94 5.81 -30.49
C TRP A 96 -15.36 6.68 -29.31
N GLY A 97 -15.87 7.90 -29.55
CA GLY A 97 -16.39 8.77 -28.49
C GLY A 97 -17.52 8.16 -27.65
N GLN A 98 -18.27 7.20 -28.19
CA GLN A 98 -19.33 6.48 -27.46
C GLN A 98 -18.78 5.39 -26.53
N THR A 99 -17.60 4.85 -26.85
CA THR A 99 -17.03 3.66 -26.17
C THR A 99 -15.84 3.99 -25.29
N ILE A 100 -15.12 5.09 -25.55
CA ILE A 100 -13.90 5.48 -24.84
C ILE A 100 -14.09 5.57 -23.33
N PHE A 101 -15.21 6.14 -22.85
CA PHE A 101 -15.47 6.27 -21.42
C PHE A 101 -15.81 4.93 -20.73
N SER A 102 -16.47 4.01 -21.45
CA SER A 102 -16.72 2.66 -20.96
C SER A 102 -15.39 1.91 -20.78
N THR A 103 -14.50 1.99 -21.77
CA THR A 103 -13.15 1.43 -21.68
C THR A 103 -12.34 2.09 -20.56
N ALA A 104 -12.40 3.41 -20.43
CA ALA A 104 -11.72 4.15 -19.37
C ALA A 104 -12.18 3.73 -17.97
N ALA A 105 -13.50 3.56 -17.76
CA ALA A 105 -14.06 3.08 -16.51
C ALA A 105 -13.57 1.65 -16.16
N GLN A 106 -13.52 0.76 -17.15
CA GLN A 106 -12.97 -0.59 -16.97
C GLN A 106 -11.48 -0.57 -16.61
N MET A 107 -10.70 0.32 -17.21
CA MET A 107 -9.28 0.47 -16.90
C MET A 107 -9.05 1.00 -15.49
N LEU A 108 -9.84 1.98 -15.03
CA LEU A 108 -9.77 2.47 -13.66
C LEU A 108 -10.05 1.37 -12.64
N GLU A 109 -11.08 0.55 -12.88
CA GLU A 109 -11.40 -0.57 -12.00
C GLU A 109 -10.29 -1.63 -12.01
N HIS A 110 -9.72 -1.92 -13.17
CA HIS A 110 -8.57 -2.82 -13.28
C HIS A 110 -7.33 -2.30 -12.54
N GLU A 111 -7.00 -1.00 -12.65
CA GLU A 111 -5.89 -0.38 -11.91
C GLU A 111 -6.11 -0.46 -10.39
N LYS A 112 -7.33 -0.21 -9.93
CA LYS A 112 -7.72 -0.36 -8.52
C LYS A 112 -7.55 -1.80 -8.04
N GLN A 113 -8.02 -2.79 -8.81
CA GLN A 113 -7.87 -4.20 -8.47
C GLN A 113 -6.39 -4.62 -8.44
N LYS A 114 -5.60 -4.15 -9.40
CA LYS A 114 -4.16 -4.42 -9.44
C LYS A 114 -3.46 -3.84 -8.21
N GLN A 115 -3.78 -2.61 -7.82
CA GLN A 115 -3.21 -1.99 -6.62
C GLN A 115 -3.57 -2.80 -5.36
N MET A 116 -4.83 -3.18 -5.20
CA MET A 116 -5.29 -4.00 -4.08
C MET A 116 -4.55 -5.35 -4.01
N GLN A 117 -4.30 -5.99 -5.15
CA GLN A 117 -3.52 -7.24 -5.20
C GLN A 117 -2.06 -7.03 -4.78
N LEU A 118 -1.44 -5.91 -5.16
CA LEU A 118 -0.08 -5.57 -4.75
C LEU A 118 -0.01 -5.31 -3.24
N ASP A 119 -0.96 -4.56 -2.70
CA ASP A 119 -1.04 -4.25 -1.27
C ASP A 119 -1.24 -5.54 -0.45
N MET A 120 -2.12 -6.45 -0.92
CA MET A 120 -2.33 -7.75 -0.29
C MET A 120 -1.05 -8.61 -0.30
N LYS A 121 -0.31 -8.62 -1.41
CA LYS A 121 0.99 -9.34 -1.49
C LYS A 121 2.02 -8.75 -0.53
N ALA A 122 2.12 -7.42 -0.45
CA ALA A 122 3.03 -6.73 0.46
C ALA A 122 2.68 -7.01 1.93
N MET A 123 1.40 -7.05 2.26
CA MET A 123 0.91 -7.42 3.60
C MET A 123 1.29 -8.86 3.95
N LEU A 124 1.08 -9.80 3.03
CA LEU A 124 1.45 -11.20 3.22
C LEU A 124 2.96 -11.35 3.41
N GLU A 125 3.77 -10.68 2.59
CA GLU A 125 5.24 -10.72 2.72
C GLU A 125 5.68 -10.17 4.08
N GLN A 126 5.13 -9.02 4.52
CA GLN A 126 5.41 -8.50 5.86
C GLN A 126 5.01 -9.48 6.96
N GLU A 127 3.85 -10.13 6.87
CA GLU A 127 3.41 -11.10 7.86
C GLU A 127 4.34 -12.32 7.90
N THR A 128 4.73 -12.85 6.75
CA THR A 128 5.67 -13.99 6.70
C THR A 128 7.04 -13.64 7.26
N LEU A 129 7.53 -12.42 7.01
CA LEU A 129 8.79 -11.95 7.56
C LEU A 129 8.70 -11.77 9.08
N ARG A 130 7.56 -11.27 9.59
CA ARG A 130 7.30 -11.18 11.03
C ARG A 130 7.27 -12.56 11.69
N LYS A 131 6.56 -13.52 11.08
CA LYS A 131 6.53 -14.91 11.58
C LYS A 131 7.91 -15.53 11.60
N LYS A 132 8.68 -15.44 10.51
CA LYS A 132 10.07 -15.93 10.47
C LYS A 132 10.96 -15.32 11.54
N LYS A 133 10.86 -14.00 11.76
CA LYS A 133 11.61 -13.32 12.83
C LYS A 133 11.21 -13.78 14.22
N GLN A 134 9.92 -14.05 14.45
CA GLN A 134 9.43 -14.63 15.71
C GLN A 134 9.97 -16.05 15.89
N ASP A 135 9.83 -16.91 14.89
CA ASP A 135 10.32 -18.29 14.93
C ASP A 135 11.84 -18.35 15.17
N GLU A 136 12.61 -17.47 14.53
CA GLU A 136 14.06 -17.34 14.74
C GLU A 136 14.41 -16.86 16.15
N ALA A 137 13.66 -15.89 16.70
CA ALA A 137 13.85 -15.40 18.06
C ALA A 137 13.55 -16.50 19.09
N ASP A 138 12.42 -17.19 18.95
CA ASP A 138 12.00 -18.29 19.82
C ASP A 138 13.00 -19.45 19.75
N ALA A 139 13.48 -19.80 18.55
CA ALA A 139 14.50 -20.83 18.36
C ALA A 139 15.85 -20.44 18.99
N LYS A 140 16.21 -19.16 18.96
CA LYS A 140 17.44 -18.66 19.59
C LYS A 140 17.33 -18.68 21.11
N GLU A 141 16.19 -18.25 21.66
CA GLU A 141 15.92 -18.28 23.09
C GLU A 141 15.90 -19.72 23.64
N ALA A 142 15.26 -20.65 22.92
CA ALA A 142 15.26 -22.06 23.27
C ALA A 142 16.68 -22.67 23.35
N LYS A 143 17.53 -22.37 22.35
CA LYS A 143 18.94 -22.81 22.34
C LYS A 143 19.73 -22.22 23.51
N GLU A 144 19.54 -20.93 23.82
CA GLU A 144 20.23 -20.27 24.92
C GLU A 144 19.80 -20.85 26.29
N ASN A 145 18.50 -21.11 26.48
CA ASN A 145 17.99 -21.74 27.70
C ASN A 145 18.47 -23.19 27.85
N GLU A 146 18.53 -23.97 26.77
CA GLU A 146 19.06 -25.33 26.79
C GLU A 146 20.56 -25.33 27.16
N GLN A 147 21.33 -24.39 26.62
CA GLN A 147 22.76 -24.26 26.91
C GLN A 147 23.02 -23.83 28.36
N LYS A 148 22.29 -22.83 28.88
CA LYS A 148 22.35 -22.45 30.30
C LYS A 148 21.97 -23.60 31.23
N SER A 149 20.98 -24.41 30.84
CA SER A 149 20.57 -25.60 31.60
C SER A 149 21.67 -26.67 31.63
N LYS A 150 22.33 -26.93 30.50
CA LYS A 150 23.48 -27.85 30.40
C LYS A 150 24.66 -27.36 31.24
N GLU A 151 25.03 -26.09 31.12
CA GLU A 151 26.11 -25.48 31.92
C GLU A 151 25.83 -25.58 33.42
N LYS A 152 24.58 -25.34 33.85
CA LYS A 152 24.18 -25.47 35.25
C LYS A 152 24.33 -26.92 35.73
N ARG A 153 23.86 -27.91 34.95
CA ARG A 153 23.99 -29.34 35.27
C ARG A 153 25.46 -29.77 35.36
N GLU A 154 26.32 -29.31 34.45
CA GLU A 154 27.76 -29.60 34.51
C GLU A 154 28.42 -29.00 35.74
N ARG A 155 28.06 -27.76 36.12
CA ARG A 155 28.57 -27.11 37.32
C ARG A 155 28.14 -27.82 38.59
N GLU A 156 26.88 -28.26 38.65
CA GLU A 156 26.35 -29.06 39.76
C GLU A 156 27.06 -30.42 39.87
N ALA A 157 27.29 -31.10 38.73
CA ALA A 157 28.02 -32.36 38.69
C ALA A 157 29.47 -32.23 39.17
N LYS A 158 30.21 -31.22 38.70
CA LYS A 158 31.59 -30.95 39.15
C LYS A 158 31.66 -30.67 40.65
N LYS A 159 30.71 -29.90 41.18
CA LYS A 159 30.65 -29.61 42.62
C LYS A 159 30.40 -30.88 43.44
N ALA A 160 29.49 -31.73 43.00
CA ALA A 160 29.21 -33.01 43.67
C ALA A 160 30.42 -33.96 43.66
N GLU A 161 31.16 -34.01 42.54
CA GLU A 161 32.40 -34.80 42.44
C GLU A 161 33.49 -34.31 43.40
N GLU A 162 33.67 -32.99 43.51
CA GLU A 162 34.65 -32.39 44.42
C GLU A 162 34.32 -32.65 45.90
N ASP A 163 33.03 -32.60 46.26
CA ASP A 163 32.55 -32.90 47.62
C ASP A 163 32.77 -34.38 47.98
N LEU A 164 32.53 -35.31 47.06
CA LEU A 164 32.81 -36.74 47.25
C LEU A 164 34.30 -37.02 47.47
N LEU A 165 35.17 -36.39 46.68
CA LEU A 165 36.63 -36.51 46.82
C LEU A 165 37.11 -36.00 48.19
N LYS A 166 36.57 -34.89 48.68
CA LYS A 166 36.87 -34.37 50.03
C LYS A 166 36.41 -35.33 51.13
N MET A 167 35.23 -35.94 50.98
CA MET A 167 34.75 -36.96 51.92
C MET A 167 35.67 -38.19 51.94
N GLU A 168 36.08 -38.67 50.76
CA GLU A 168 37.02 -39.78 50.64
C GLU A 168 38.40 -39.47 51.25
N GLU A 169 38.92 -38.25 51.07
CA GLU A 169 40.16 -37.80 51.72
C GLU A 169 40.02 -37.71 53.24
N MET A 170 38.88 -37.23 53.75
CA MET A 170 38.60 -37.19 55.18
C MET A 170 38.46 -38.60 55.77
N GLU A 171 37.83 -39.52 55.06
CA GLU A 171 37.78 -40.93 55.44
C GLU A 171 39.18 -41.56 55.44
N LYS A 172 39.99 -41.32 54.41
CA LYS A 172 41.38 -41.80 54.35
C LYS A 172 42.23 -41.22 55.49
N LYS A 173 42.08 -39.93 55.82
CA LYS A 173 42.78 -39.28 56.96
C LYS A 173 42.31 -39.83 58.32
N SER A 174 41.00 -40.05 58.51
CA SER A 174 40.47 -40.64 59.74
C SER A 174 40.86 -42.12 59.91
N ALA A 175 40.94 -42.87 58.81
CA ALA A 175 41.43 -44.25 58.78
C ALA A 175 42.95 -44.33 59.05
N ALA A 176 43.73 -43.38 58.55
CA ALA A 176 45.16 -43.26 58.85
C ALA A 176 45.42 -42.86 60.32
N SER A 177 44.57 -42.01 60.91
CA SER A 177 44.67 -41.62 62.32
C SER A 177 44.25 -42.72 63.32
N LYS A 178 43.44 -43.71 62.88
CA LYS A 178 43.04 -44.88 63.70
C LYS A 178 44.05 -46.03 63.68
N ARG A 179 45.07 -45.98 62.81
CA ARG A 179 46.11 -47.01 62.66
C ARG A 179 47.43 -46.70 63.39
N LYS A 180 47.46 -45.63 64.18
CA LYS A 180 48.61 -45.21 65.01
C LYS A 180 48.24 -45.37 66.49
#